data_AF-A0A931PZ74-F1
#
_entry.id   AF-A0A931PZ74-F1
#
_cell.length_a   1.000
_cell.length_b   1.000
_cell.length_c   1.000
_cell.angle_alpha   90.00
_cell.angle_beta   90.00
_cell.angle_gamma   90.00
#
_symmetry.space_group_name_H-M   'P 1'
#
loop_
_entity.id
_entity.type
_entity.pdbx_description
1 polymer ?
#
loop_
_entity_poly.entity_id
_entity_poly.type
_entity_poly.pdbx_seq_one_letter_code
_entity_poly.pdbx_strand_id
1 'polypeptide(L)'
;MSTETMNMERKLTIAIAANDTQKTELIEWSYANKKILEQQLIVAPGTSADILQGVLLTPVIKLSPIGTGGIAELEKMLDAKEIDILIFFPSINEQTVSAEKFQALLNKVAEQNIIIAFNRSTADVVLQSLAHDETTIVLDKEIATLKGIG
;
A
#
# COMPACT_ATOMS: atom_id res chain seq x y z
N MET A 1 -15.67 12.68 -18.52
CA MET A 1 -15.03 11.91 -17.44
C MET A 1 -14.09 10.95 -18.11
N SER A 2 -12.80 11.02 -17.78
CA SER A 2 -11.75 10.26 -18.45
C SER A 2 -11.41 9.08 -17.56
N THR A 3 -11.95 7.91 -17.85
CA THR A 3 -11.61 6.68 -17.12
C THR A 3 -10.18 6.30 -17.47
N GLU A 4 -9.24 6.47 -16.53
CA GLU A 4 -7.86 6.05 -16.75
C GLU A 4 -7.79 4.52 -16.58
N THR A 5 -7.76 3.81 -17.71
CA THR A 5 -7.55 2.37 -17.76
C THR A 5 -6.04 2.13 -17.71
N MET A 6 -5.54 1.45 -16.69
CA MET A 6 -4.10 1.29 -16.52
C MET A 6 -3.52 0.27 -17.50
N ASN A 7 -2.55 0.71 -18.29
CA ASN A 7 -1.66 -0.16 -19.06
C ASN A 7 -0.59 -0.70 -18.10
N MET A 8 -0.46 -2.03 -17.99
CA MET A 8 0.46 -2.72 -17.07
C MET A 8 1.96 -2.43 -17.31
N GLU A 9 2.29 -1.62 -18.32
CA GLU A 9 3.65 -1.13 -18.59
C GLU A 9 4.17 -0.09 -17.58
N ARG A 10 3.31 0.52 -16.75
CA ARG A 10 3.76 1.47 -15.72
C ARG A 10 4.03 0.80 -14.37
N LYS A 11 5.14 1.21 -13.73
CA LYS A 11 5.42 0.84 -12.33
C LYS A 11 4.36 1.45 -11.41
N LEU A 12 3.84 0.65 -10.49
CA LEU A 12 2.95 1.07 -9.43
C LEU A 12 3.73 1.48 -8.20
N THR A 13 3.18 2.44 -7.44
CA THR A 13 3.69 2.74 -6.11
C THR A 13 2.94 1.94 -5.06
N ILE A 14 3.67 1.04 -4.38
CA ILE A 14 3.14 0.17 -3.32
C ILE A 14 3.68 0.64 -1.97
N ALA A 15 2.79 1.15 -1.12
CA ALA A 15 3.07 1.43 0.28
C ALA A 15 2.94 0.14 1.09
N ILE A 16 3.99 -0.28 1.79
CA ILE A 16 4.01 -1.52 2.58
C ILE A 16 4.40 -1.20 4.02
N ALA A 17 3.55 -1.60 4.97
CA ALA A 17 3.81 -1.42 6.40
C ALA A 17 3.40 -2.65 7.20
N ALA A 18 4.13 -2.90 8.29
CA ALA A 18 3.84 -3.99 9.22
C ALA A 18 4.11 -3.54 10.66
N ASN A 19 3.29 -4.00 11.60
CA ASN A 19 3.58 -3.85 13.03
C ASN A 19 4.76 -4.73 13.45
N ASP A 20 5.28 -4.52 14.67
CA ASP A 20 6.50 -5.20 15.13
C ASP A 20 6.33 -6.71 15.24
N THR A 21 5.16 -7.18 15.66
CA THR A 21 4.83 -8.62 15.67
C THR A 21 4.68 -9.25 14.28
N GLN A 22 4.53 -8.44 13.23
CA GLN A 22 4.31 -8.89 11.85
C GLN A 22 5.58 -8.75 10.98
N LYS A 23 6.75 -8.43 11.55
CA LYS A 23 7.99 -8.27 10.77
C LYS A 23 8.48 -9.57 10.15
N THR A 24 8.35 -10.69 10.86
CA THR A 24 8.71 -12.01 10.30
C THR A 24 7.84 -12.34 9.10
N GLU A 25 6.52 -12.11 9.21
CA GLU A 25 5.58 -12.28 8.10
C GLU A 25 5.96 -11.39 6.90
N LEU A 26 6.29 -10.12 7.17
CA LEU A 26 6.76 -9.19 6.12
C LEU A 26 8.01 -9.70 5.41
N ILE A 27 8.99 -10.25 6.13
CA ILE A 27 10.21 -10.81 5.53
C ILE A 27 9.86 -11.99 4.62
N GLU A 28 9.13 -12.97 5.14
CA GLU A 28 8.78 -14.17 4.37
C GLU A 28 7.95 -13.85 3.13
N TRP A 29 6.94 -13.01 3.31
CA TRP A 29 6.04 -12.60 2.24
C TRP A 29 6.76 -11.77 1.16
N SER A 30 7.60 -10.82 1.56
CA SER A 30 8.36 -10.00 0.60
C SER A 30 9.43 -10.81 -0.14
N TYR A 31 10.04 -11.81 0.50
CA TYR A 31 10.98 -12.71 -0.15
C TYR A 31 10.29 -13.59 -1.19
N ALA A 32 9.14 -14.18 -0.84
CA ALA A 32 8.36 -15.02 -1.77
C ALA A 32 7.87 -14.23 -3.00
N ASN A 33 7.54 -12.95 -2.81
CA ASN A 33 7.01 -12.08 -3.86
C ASN A 33 8.05 -11.14 -4.49
N LYS A 34 9.34 -11.35 -4.20
CA LYS A 34 10.45 -10.46 -4.58
C LYS A 34 10.44 -10.05 -6.05
N LYS A 35 10.28 -11.03 -6.95
CA LYS A 35 10.31 -10.80 -8.41
C LYS A 35 9.26 -9.78 -8.89
N ILE A 36 8.09 -9.74 -8.24
CA ILE A 36 7.02 -8.79 -8.58
C ILE A 36 7.34 -7.44 -7.94
N LEU A 37 7.70 -7.43 -6.66
CA LEU A 37 7.96 -6.22 -5.88
C LEU A 37 9.13 -5.39 -6.42
N GLU A 38 10.20 -6.04 -6.93
CA GLU A 38 11.35 -5.36 -7.54
C GLU A 38 11.01 -4.55 -8.81
N GLN A 39 9.89 -4.86 -9.45
CA GLN A 39 9.42 -4.16 -10.65
C GLN A 39 8.62 -2.90 -10.30
N GLN A 40 8.21 -2.75 -9.04
CA GLN A 40 7.35 -1.67 -8.55
C GLN A 40 8.17 -0.62 -7.77
N LEU A 41 7.54 0.51 -7.47
CA LEU A 41 8.09 1.53 -6.57
C LEU A 41 7.62 1.23 -5.15
N ILE A 42 8.55 0.92 -4.24
CA ILE A 42 8.21 0.53 -2.87
C ILE A 42 8.40 1.72 -1.92
N VAL A 43 7.37 1.99 -1.13
CA VAL A 43 7.37 2.98 -0.04
C VAL A 43 7.09 2.25 1.26
N ALA A 44 7.84 2.53 2.31
CA ALA A 44 7.60 1.88 3.60
C ALA A 44 8.04 2.75 4.79
N PRO A 45 7.38 2.66 5.95
CA PRO A 45 7.77 3.39 7.15
C PRO A 45 8.75 2.61 8.03
N GLY A 46 9.68 3.35 8.64
CA GLY A 46 10.55 2.89 9.71
C GLY A 46 11.26 1.57 9.39
N THR A 47 11.18 0.62 10.32
CA THR A 47 11.84 -0.69 10.21
C THR A 47 11.28 -1.57 9.08
N SER A 48 10.06 -1.32 8.60
CA SER A 48 9.52 -2.04 7.43
C SER A 48 10.33 -1.72 6.18
N ALA A 49 10.78 -0.47 6.02
CA ALA A 49 11.62 -0.06 4.90
C ALA A 49 13.00 -0.73 4.94
N ASP A 50 13.60 -0.80 6.12
CA ASP A 50 14.91 -1.44 6.31
C ASP A 50 14.84 -2.93 5.96
N ILE A 51 13.78 -3.61 6.39
CA ILE A 51 13.51 -5.01 6.04
C ILE A 51 13.35 -5.18 4.53
N LEU A 52 12.47 -4.40 3.90
CA LEU A 52 12.17 -4.52 2.48
C LEU A 52 13.41 -4.22 1.63
N GLN A 53 14.19 -3.21 2.00
CA GLN A 53 15.44 -2.90 1.30
C GLN A 53 16.46 -4.04 1.39
N GLY A 54 16.56 -4.69 2.56
CA GLY A 54 17.43 -5.86 2.74
C GLY A 54 16.98 -7.09 1.93
N VAL A 55 15.67 -7.34 1.87
CA VAL A 55 15.10 -8.51 1.17
C VAL A 55 15.10 -8.31 -0.36
N LEU A 56 14.61 -7.16 -0.81
CA LEU A 56 14.40 -6.87 -2.23
C LEU A 56 15.70 -6.43 -2.92
N LEU A 57 16.69 -5.91 -2.19
CA LEU A 57 17.92 -5.34 -2.77
C LEU A 57 17.65 -4.23 -3.80
N THR A 58 16.50 -3.57 -3.69
CA THR A 58 16.09 -2.42 -4.52
C THR A 58 15.88 -1.18 -3.65
N PRO A 59 15.91 0.02 -4.24
CA PRO A 59 15.60 1.25 -3.52
C PRO A 59 14.17 1.22 -2.94
N VAL A 60 14.06 1.46 -1.64
CA VAL A 60 12.79 1.66 -0.93
C VAL A 60 12.72 3.11 -0.45
N ILE A 61 11.63 3.81 -0.74
CA ILE A 61 11.37 5.13 -0.19
C ILE A 61 11.02 4.96 1.29
N LYS A 62 11.97 5.32 2.15
CA LYS A 62 11.83 5.19 3.60
C LYS A 62 11.10 6.40 4.18
N LEU A 63 9.95 6.12 4.78
CA LEU A 63 9.18 7.06 5.60
C LEU A 63 9.59 6.97 7.07
N SER A 64 9.19 7.97 7.84
CA SER A 64 9.26 7.98 9.29
C SER A 64 8.53 6.77 9.89
N PRO A 65 8.91 6.29 11.09
CA PRO A 65 8.13 5.26 11.79
C PRO A 65 6.66 5.66 11.98
N ILE A 66 5.75 4.69 11.89
CA ILE A 66 4.29 4.90 11.98
C ILE A 66 3.91 5.69 13.25
N GLY A 67 4.49 5.36 14.40
CA GLY A 67 4.18 6.01 15.68
C GLY A 67 4.70 7.46 15.81
N THR A 68 5.67 7.88 15.01
CA THR A 68 6.33 9.20 15.15
C THR A 68 6.07 10.16 13.98
N GLY A 69 5.58 9.68 12.84
CA GLY A 69 5.31 10.54 11.69
C GLY A 69 4.92 9.82 10.40
N GLY A 70 5.14 8.51 10.29
CA GLY A 70 4.91 7.75 9.07
C GLY A 70 3.47 7.77 8.57
N ILE A 71 2.47 7.87 9.46
CA ILE A 71 1.07 8.01 9.04
C ILE A 71 0.83 9.32 8.31
N ALA A 72 1.31 10.44 8.86
CA ALA A 72 1.10 11.74 8.24
C ALA A 72 1.81 11.83 6.89
N GLU A 73 2.97 11.18 6.75
CA GLU A 73 3.68 11.08 5.48
C GLU A 73 2.92 10.21 4.46
N LEU A 74 2.37 9.06 4.88
CA LEU A 74 1.48 8.25 4.04
C LEU A 74 0.25 9.05 3.61
N GLU A 75 -0.41 9.76 4.53
CA GLU A 75 -1.55 10.62 4.22
C GLU A 75 -1.20 11.68 3.19
N LYS A 76 -0.03 12.31 3.30
CA LYS A 76 0.44 13.30 2.33
C LYS A 76 0.67 12.69 0.95
N MET A 77 1.23 11.49 0.87
CA MET A 77 1.41 10.78 -0.40
C MET A 77 0.07 10.36 -1.02
N LEU A 78 -0.91 9.98 -0.19
CA LEU A 78 -2.29 9.73 -0.63
C LEU A 78 -2.95 11.02 -1.15
N ASP A 79 -2.76 12.17 -0.49
CA ASP A 79 -3.26 13.47 -1.00
C ASP A 79 -2.65 13.81 -2.37
N ALA A 80 -1.37 13.50 -2.54
CA ALA A 80 -0.65 13.71 -3.79
C ALA A 80 -0.96 12.67 -4.87
N LYS A 81 -1.85 11.68 -4.59
CA LYS A 81 -2.17 10.56 -5.48
C LYS A 81 -0.93 9.74 -5.88
N GLU A 82 0.08 9.70 -5.03
CA GLU A 82 1.37 9.04 -5.30
C GLU A 82 1.38 7.55 -4.96
N ILE A 83 0.39 7.07 -4.18
CA ILE A 83 0.23 5.66 -3.81
C ILE A 83 -0.87 5.03 -4.66
N ASP A 84 -0.60 3.85 -5.21
CA ASP A 84 -1.55 3.05 -5.99
C ASP A 84 -2.09 1.86 -5.18
N ILE A 85 -1.25 1.30 -4.29
CA ILE A 85 -1.59 0.13 -3.47
C ILE A 85 -1.07 0.34 -2.04
N LEU A 86 -1.90 0.02 -1.05
CA LEU A 86 -1.52 -0.03 0.36
C LEU A 86 -1.59 -1.47 0.90
N ILE A 87 -0.47 -1.99 1.37
CA ILE A 87 -0.38 -3.29 2.04
C ILE A 87 0.00 -3.05 3.49
N PHE A 88 -0.88 -3.43 4.42
CA PHE A 88 -0.67 -3.26 5.85
C PHE A 88 -0.83 -4.59 6.58
N PHE A 89 0.18 -5.02 7.31
CA PHE A 89 0.10 -6.19 8.20
C PHE A 89 -0.06 -5.73 9.65
N PRO A 90 -1.32 -5.62 10.15
CA PRO A 90 -1.61 -5.13 11.49
C PRO A 90 -1.33 -6.21 12.54
N SER A 91 -1.02 -5.78 13.76
CA SER A 91 -1.15 -6.65 14.94
C SER A 91 -2.57 -6.58 15.48
N ILE A 92 -3.18 -7.72 15.80
CA ILE A 92 -4.49 -7.77 16.45
C ILE A 92 -4.43 -7.17 17.88
N ASN A 93 -3.25 -7.18 18.51
CA ASN A 93 -3.08 -6.87 19.93
C ASN A 93 -2.35 -5.55 20.19
N GLU A 94 -1.75 -4.91 19.17
CA GLU A 94 -1.00 -3.67 19.35
C GLU A 94 -1.77 -2.48 18.77
N GLN A 95 -2.12 -1.54 19.64
CA GLN A 95 -2.58 -0.22 19.22
C GLN A 95 -1.37 0.71 19.07
N THR A 96 -0.64 0.55 17.97
CA THR A 96 0.46 1.48 17.62
C THR A 96 -0.07 2.84 17.13
N VAL A 97 -1.36 2.89 16.78
CA VAL A 97 -2.04 4.04 16.17
C VAL A 97 -3.40 4.19 16.85
N SER A 98 -3.83 5.43 17.13
CA SER A 98 -5.18 5.64 17.62
C SER A 98 -6.20 5.17 16.57
N ALA A 99 -7.28 4.54 17.01
CA ALA A 99 -8.34 4.05 16.11
C ALA A 99 -8.84 5.16 15.16
N GLU A 100 -8.92 6.40 15.63
CA GLU A 100 -9.33 7.57 14.84
C GLU A 100 -8.39 7.86 13.66
N LYS A 101 -7.07 7.85 13.88
CA LYS A 101 -6.08 8.11 12.82
C LYS A 101 -6.07 7.01 11.78
N PHE A 102 -6.18 5.77 12.22
CA PHE A 102 -6.26 4.64 11.30
C PHE A 102 -7.54 4.71 10.47
N GLN A 103 -8.69 5.00 11.10
CA GLN A 103 -9.96 5.17 10.40
C GLN A 103 -9.90 6.29 9.35
N ALA A 104 -9.27 7.43 9.67
CA ALA A 104 -9.10 8.53 8.73
C ALA A 104 -8.28 8.11 7.49
N LEU A 105 -7.19 7.36 7.69
CA LEU A 105 -6.40 6.79 6.61
C LEU A 105 -7.25 5.87 5.71
N LEU A 106 -8.08 5.00 6.31
CA LEU A 106 -8.91 4.06 5.56
C LEU A 106 -10.02 4.75 4.76
N ASN A 107 -10.64 5.77 5.35
CA ASN A 107 -11.64 6.57 4.63
C ASN A 107 -11.02 7.17 3.37
N LYS A 108 -9.80 7.70 3.48
CA LYS A 108 -9.08 8.30 2.35
C LYS A 108 -8.73 7.30 1.25
N VAL A 109 -8.23 6.12 1.64
CA VAL A 109 -7.97 5.02 0.71
C VAL A 109 -9.24 4.63 -0.05
N ALA A 110 -10.37 4.51 0.67
CA ALA A 110 -11.66 4.18 0.07
C ALA A 110 -12.17 5.30 -0.86
N GLU A 111 -12.09 6.56 -0.44
CA GLU A 111 -12.49 7.74 -1.24
C GLU A 111 -11.72 7.88 -2.54
N GLN A 112 -10.48 7.40 -2.59
CA GLN A 112 -9.61 7.44 -3.76
C GLN A 112 -9.56 6.12 -4.54
N ASN A 113 -10.38 5.13 -4.17
CA ASN A 113 -10.41 3.81 -4.80
C ASN A 113 -9.01 3.15 -4.88
N ILE A 114 -8.23 3.27 -3.81
CA ILE A 114 -6.89 2.68 -3.70
C ILE A 114 -7.02 1.23 -3.26
N ILE A 115 -6.28 0.33 -3.89
CA ILE A 115 -6.26 -1.09 -3.49
C ILE A 115 -5.63 -1.19 -2.10
N ILE A 116 -6.29 -1.92 -1.21
CA ILE A 116 -5.79 -2.17 0.14
C ILE A 116 -5.79 -3.67 0.49
N ALA A 117 -4.72 -4.12 1.14
CA ALA A 117 -4.61 -5.46 1.70
C ALA A 117 -4.22 -5.39 3.19
N PHE A 118 -4.99 -6.08 4.04
CA PHE A 118 -4.74 -6.15 5.50
C PHE A 118 -4.15 -7.47 5.98
N ASN A 119 -3.96 -8.40 5.06
CA ASN A 119 -3.44 -9.73 5.37
C ASN A 119 -2.73 -10.26 4.13
N ARG A 120 -1.92 -11.29 4.35
CA ARG A 120 -1.16 -11.95 3.29
C ARG A 120 -2.03 -12.46 2.16
N SER A 121 -3.15 -13.11 2.45
CA SER A 121 -4.01 -13.69 1.41
C SER A 121 -4.52 -12.64 0.43
N THR A 122 -4.96 -11.47 0.91
CA THR A 122 -5.36 -10.35 0.05
C THR A 122 -4.15 -9.77 -0.69
N ALA A 123 -3.01 -9.63 -0.01
CA ALA A 123 -1.79 -9.10 -0.61
C ALA A 123 -1.26 -10.01 -1.74
N ASP A 124 -1.36 -11.33 -1.59
CA ASP A 124 -0.97 -12.31 -2.61
C ASP A 124 -1.86 -12.22 -3.85
N VAL A 125 -3.19 -12.11 -3.68
CA VAL A 125 -4.12 -11.92 -4.80
C VAL A 125 -3.81 -10.61 -5.54
N VAL A 126 -3.55 -9.53 -4.80
CA VAL A 126 -3.19 -8.23 -5.38
C VAL A 126 -1.88 -8.33 -6.16
N LEU A 127 -0.82 -8.91 -5.61
CA LEU A 127 0.45 -9.00 -6.35
C LEU A 127 0.38 -9.96 -7.54
N GLN A 128 -0.33 -11.08 -7.41
CA GLN A 128 -0.51 -12.01 -8.52
C GLN A 128 -1.24 -11.33 -9.68
N SER A 129 -2.23 -10.48 -9.43
CA SER A 129 -2.89 -9.75 -10.51
C SER A 129 -1.93 -8.80 -11.24
N LEU A 130 -0.95 -8.21 -10.55
CA LEU A 130 0.12 -7.41 -11.18
C LEU A 130 1.11 -8.21 -12.02
N ALA A 131 1.20 -9.52 -11.82
CA ALA A 131 2.12 -10.39 -12.56
C ALA A 131 1.54 -10.88 -13.90
N HIS A 132 0.24 -10.70 -14.14
CA HIS A 132 -0.44 -11.20 -15.33
C HIS A 132 -0.81 -10.03 -16.26
N ASP A 133 -0.15 -9.97 -17.42
CA ASP A 133 -0.27 -8.89 -18.42
C ASP A 133 -1.71 -8.59 -18.91
N GLU A 134 -2.63 -9.54 -18.74
CA GLU A 134 -4.03 -9.42 -19.16
C GLU A 134 -4.94 -8.76 -18.09
N THR A 135 -4.40 -8.47 -16.89
CA THR A 135 -5.21 -7.90 -15.80
C THR A 135 -5.46 -6.41 -16.05
N THR A 136 -6.73 -6.05 -16.25
CA THR A 136 -7.17 -4.65 -16.24
C THR A 136 -7.64 -4.26 -14.84
N ILE A 137 -6.92 -3.34 -14.20
CA ILE A 137 -7.31 -2.74 -12.91
C ILE A 137 -7.73 -1.29 -13.14
N VAL A 138 -8.93 -0.94 -12.70
CA VAL A 138 -9.42 0.45 -12.72
C VAL A 138 -9.09 1.12 -11.39
N LEU A 139 -8.00 1.89 -11.37
CA LEU A 139 -7.63 2.76 -10.25
C LEU A 139 -8.08 4.19 -10.54
N ASP A 140 -9.39 4.40 -10.71
CA ASP A 140 -9.93 5.75 -10.85
C ASP A 140 -9.80 6.49 -9.51
N LYS A 141 -8.79 7.36 -9.40
CA LYS A 141 -8.54 8.18 -8.20
C LYS A 141 -9.51 9.34 -8.05
N GLU A 142 -10.53 9.42 -8.90
CA GLU A 142 -11.68 10.28 -8.75
C GLU A 142 -12.95 9.43 -8.63
N ILE A 143 -13.42 9.18 -7.41
CA ILE A 143 -14.80 8.73 -7.25
C ILE A 143 -15.68 9.88 -7.72
N ALA A 144 -16.35 9.67 -8.86
CA ALA A 144 -17.43 10.51 -9.32
C ALA A 144 -18.32 10.82 -8.13
N THR A 145 -18.32 12.07 -7.69
CA THR A 145 -19.06 12.45 -6.50
C THR A 145 -20.51 12.08 -6.77
N LEU A 146 -21.06 11.10 -6.05
CA LEU A 146 -22.49 10.83 -6.03
C LEU A 146 -23.20 11.98 -5.30
N LYS A 147 -23.06 13.20 -5.83
CA LYS A 147 -23.89 14.35 -5.50
C LYS A 147 -25.20 14.15 -6.25
N GLY A 148 -26.14 13.45 -5.64
CA GLY A 148 -27.50 13.38 -6.18
C GLY A 148 -28.31 12.16 -5.78
N ILE A 149 -28.30 11.76 -4.51
CA ILE A 149 -29.44 11.01 -3.95
C ILE A 149 -29.67 11.52 -2.52
N GLY A 150 -30.40 12.62 -2.44
CA GLY A 150 -30.86 13.28 -1.22
C GLY A 150 -31.95 14.26 -1.59
#